data_AF-A0A401QDB3-F1
#
_entry.id   AF-A0A401QDB3-F1
#
_cell.length_a   1.000
_cell.length_b   1.000
_cell.length_c   1.000
_cell.angle_alpha   90.00
_cell.angle_beta   90.00
_cell.angle_gamma   90.00
#
_symmetry.space_group_name_H-M   'P 1'
#
loop_
_entity.id
_entity.type
_entity.pdbx_description
1 polymer ?
#
loop_
_entity_poly.entity_id
_entity_poly.type
_entity_poly.pdbx_seq_one_letter_code
_entity_poly.pdbx_strand_id
1 'polypeptide(L)'
;ADEFIIEAVSLKKVTRVRIGHDGRGGSCGWYLDKVIVKEEGAPESQSVEFPCYRWLDKGEDDGQIVRELVPIGDAQMLKNICYHIMVKTGNVPGASSDSKVFIKLYGEKGDTSKHSLATSDNDLGNYFEQGRVDVFMIDTMDIGKVSTYWC
;
A
#
# COMPACT_ATOMS: atom_id res chain seq x y z
N ALA A 1 19.53 15.06 1.90
CA ALA A 1 18.10 14.97 2.20
C ALA A 1 17.43 16.02 1.33
N ASP A 2 16.37 15.64 0.63
CA ASP A 2 15.58 16.59 -0.15
C ASP A 2 14.53 17.22 0.76
N GLU A 3 14.33 18.53 0.63
CA GLU A 3 13.39 19.31 1.44
C GLU A 3 12.33 19.94 0.52
N PHE A 4 11.08 19.81 0.94
CA PHE A 4 9.94 20.32 0.20
C PHE A 4 9.04 21.09 1.17
N ILE A 5 8.64 22.30 0.79
CA ILE A 5 7.70 23.12 1.54
C ILE A 5 6.34 23.01 0.85
N ILE A 6 5.31 22.68 1.62
CA ILE A 6 3.93 22.52 1.13
C ILE A 6 3.05 23.47 1.93
N GLU A 7 2.33 24.35 1.24
CA GLU A 7 1.33 25.21 1.86
C GLU A 7 0.08 24.39 2.21
N ALA A 8 -0.28 24.39 3.49
CA ALA A 8 -1.46 23.71 4.00
C ALA A 8 -2.03 24.45 5.22
N VAL A 9 -3.29 24.15 5.56
CA VAL A 9 -3.82 24.51 6.89
C VAL A 9 -3.03 23.75 7.96
N SER A 10 -2.93 24.30 9.17
CA SER A 10 -2.26 23.61 10.28
C SER A 10 -2.89 22.24 10.51
N LEU A 11 -2.11 21.19 10.26
CA LEU A 11 -2.54 19.79 10.38
C LEU A 11 -2.47 19.28 11.82
N LYS A 12 -2.03 20.13 12.77
CA LYS A 12 -1.64 19.72 14.13
C LYS A 12 -0.59 18.60 14.07
N LYS A 13 -0.61 17.65 15.02
CA LYS A 13 0.28 16.49 14.99
C LYS A 13 -0.09 15.60 13.79
N VAL A 14 0.77 15.56 12.78
CA VAL A 14 0.64 14.63 11.65
C VAL A 14 0.81 13.20 12.14
N THR A 15 -0.13 12.32 11.82
CA THR A 15 -0.17 10.93 12.29
C THR A 15 0.04 9.91 11.19
N ARG A 16 0.01 10.32 9.91
CA ARG A 16 0.20 9.43 8.77
C ARG A 16 0.79 10.17 7.58
N VAL A 17 1.71 9.52 6.87
CA VAL A 17 2.25 9.97 5.58
C VAL A 17 1.99 8.90 4.54
N ARG A 18 1.53 9.29 3.35
CA ARG A 18 1.49 8.41 2.18
C ARG A 18 2.44 8.96 1.13
N ILE A 19 3.39 8.16 0.69
CA ILE A 19 4.46 8.57 -0.22
C ILE A 19 4.68 7.51 -1.31
N GLY A 20 4.97 7.94 -2.53
CA GLY A 20 5.21 7.02 -3.64
C GLY A 20 5.50 7.73 -4.96
N HIS A 21 5.71 6.93 -6.00
CA HIS A 21 6.02 7.39 -7.35
C HIS A 21 5.15 6.70 -8.40
N ASP A 22 5.21 7.16 -9.65
CA ASP A 22 4.35 6.68 -10.74
C ASP A 22 4.92 5.45 -11.49
N GLY A 23 6.10 4.99 -11.08
CA GLY A 23 6.78 3.83 -11.67
C GLY A 23 7.25 4.03 -13.11
N ARG A 24 7.44 5.27 -13.57
CA ARG A 24 7.95 5.58 -14.92
C ARG A 24 9.48 5.71 -14.94
N GLY A 25 10.08 5.30 -16.06
CA GLY A 25 11.52 5.33 -16.29
C GLY A 25 12.22 4.00 -15.96
N GLY A 26 13.34 3.72 -16.63
CA GLY A 26 14.21 2.60 -16.27
C GLY A 26 14.85 2.86 -14.91
N SER A 27 14.94 1.84 -14.06
CA SER A 27 15.51 1.93 -12.71
C SER A 27 14.84 2.96 -11.80
N CYS A 28 13.51 3.06 -11.87
CA CYS A 28 12.72 3.96 -11.01
C CYS A 28 12.57 3.51 -9.55
N GLY A 29 13.32 2.49 -9.13
CA GLY A 29 13.33 1.98 -7.77
C GLY A 29 13.84 3.00 -6.76
N TRP A 30 13.11 3.12 -5.66
CA TRP A 30 13.44 4.09 -4.62
C TRP A 30 13.46 3.43 -3.25
N TYR A 31 14.65 3.26 -2.67
CA TYR A 31 14.76 2.88 -1.27
C TYR A 31 14.53 4.10 -0.38
N LEU A 32 13.47 4.09 0.41
CA LEU A 32 13.13 5.18 1.31
C LEU A 32 13.50 4.82 2.74
N ASP A 33 14.40 5.59 3.35
CA ASP A 33 14.78 5.45 4.76
C ASP A 33 13.66 5.94 5.69
N LYS A 34 13.31 7.22 5.60
CA LYS A 34 12.25 7.85 6.40
C LYS A 34 11.74 9.17 5.79
N VAL A 35 10.59 9.63 6.26
CA VAL A 35 10.06 10.99 6.03
C VAL A 35 10.08 11.75 7.35
N ILE A 36 10.50 13.02 7.35
CA ILE A 36 10.43 13.90 8.50
C ILE A 36 9.47 15.04 8.17
N VAL A 37 8.50 15.28 9.04
CA VAL A 37 7.53 16.39 8.89
C VAL A 37 7.68 17.36 10.05
N LYS A 38 7.77 18.65 9.76
CA LYS A 38 7.90 19.73 10.73
C LYS A 38 7.14 20.96 10.24
N GLU A 39 6.45 21.66 11.15
CA GLU A 39 5.83 22.96 10.84
C GLU A 39 6.92 24.03 10.65
N GLU A 40 6.75 24.92 9.67
CA GLU A 40 7.75 25.95 9.39
C GLU A 40 7.94 26.87 10.61
N GLY A 41 9.21 27.11 10.98
CA GLY A 41 9.55 27.89 12.18
C GLY A 41 9.47 27.14 13.51
N ALA A 42 8.94 25.90 13.54
CA ALA A 42 8.95 25.07 14.74
C ALA A 42 10.37 24.55 15.06
N PRO A 43 10.71 24.31 16.34
CA PRO A 43 11.99 23.73 16.72
C PRO A 43 12.11 22.29 16.21
N GLU A 44 13.35 21.84 15.98
CA GLU A 44 13.63 20.49 15.47
C GLU A 44 13.10 19.38 16.38
N SER A 45 12.99 19.63 17.69
CA SER A 45 12.40 18.69 18.65
C SER A 45 10.90 18.42 18.44
N GLN A 46 10.23 19.20 17.60
CA GLN A 46 8.84 19.00 17.20
C GLN A 46 8.70 18.31 15.84
N SER A 47 9.80 17.93 15.19
CA SER A 47 9.72 17.13 13.97
C SER A 47 9.18 15.73 14.29
N VAL A 48 8.36 15.22 13.37
CA VAL A 48 7.76 13.89 13.45
C VAL A 48 8.45 13.02 12.41
N GLU A 49 9.08 11.94 12.87
CA GLU A 49 9.75 10.97 11.99
C GLU A 49 8.83 9.80 11.64
N PHE A 50 8.76 9.49 10.35
CA PHE A 50 8.01 8.40 9.74
C PHE A 50 8.99 7.42 9.06
N PRO A 51 9.48 6.39 9.78
CA PRO A 51 10.40 5.41 9.22
C PRO A 51 9.74 4.56 8.12
N CYS A 52 10.51 4.21 7.10
CA CYS A 52 10.09 3.35 6.00
C CYS A 52 10.99 2.12 5.87
N TYR A 53 12.30 2.31 5.63
CA TYR A 53 13.32 1.26 5.45
C TYR A 53 12.95 0.16 4.45
N ARG A 54 12.30 0.54 3.34
CA ARG A 54 11.79 -0.39 2.34
C ARG A 54 11.98 0.17 0.94
N TRP A 55 12.07 -0.74 -0.03
CA TRP A 55 12.01 -0.39 -1.44
C TRP A 55 10.59 0.05 -1.83
N LEU A 56 10.53 1.12 -2.63
CA LEU A 56 9.39 1.48 -3.45
C LEU A 56 9.76 1.10 -4.89
N ASP A 57 9.55 -0.16 -5.25
CA ASP A 57 9.90 -0.73 -6.55
C ASP A 57 8.98 -1.93 -6.84
N LYS A 58 8.68 -2.18 -8.12
CA LYS A 58 7.90 -3.35 -8.57
C LYS A 58 8.70 -4.67 -8.59
N GLY A 59 10.03 -4.60 -8.62
CA GLY A 59 10.94 -5.74 -8.69
C GLY A 59 11.71 -6.02 -7.39
N GLU A 60 11.63 -5.15 -6.39
CA GLU A 60 12.29 -5.30 -5.09
C GLU A 60 11.26 -5.39 -3.95
N ASP A 61 11.68 -5.89 -2.78
CA ASP A 61 10.85 -6.15 -1.59
C ASP A 61 9.50 -6.80 -1.92
N ASP A 62 8.40 -6.06 -1.76
CA ASP A 62 7.01 -6.53 -1.91
C ASP A 62 6.34 -5.98 -3.18
N GLY A 63 7.13 -5.41 -4.10
CA GLY A 63 6.62 -4.91 -5.38
C GLY A 63 5.79 -3.62 -5.29
N GLN A 64 5.71 -2.98 -4.11
CA GLN A 64 4.92 -1.76 -3.92
C GLN A 64 5.72 -0.51 -4.26
N ILE A 65 5.11 0.43 -4.99
CA ILE A 65 5.70 1.75 -5.33
C ILE A 65 5.12 2.91 -4.50
N VAL A 66 4.32 2.58 -3.48
CA VAL A 66 3.67 3.51 -2.55
C VAL A 66 3.75 2.92 -1.15
N ARG A 67 4.03 3.74 -0.15
CA ARG A 67 4.06 3.38 1.27
C ARG A 67 3.16 4.30 2.08
N GLU A 68 2.49 3.72 3.07
CA GLU A 68 1.84 4.47 4.14
C GLU A 68 2.65 4.28 5.43
N LEU A 69 3.03 5.40 6.05
CA LEU A 69 3.98 5.48 7.16
C LEU A 69 3.30 6.11 8.38
N VAL A 70 3.69 5.68 9.57
CA VAL A 70 3.25 6.23 10.86
C VAL A 70 4.46 6.64 11.71
N PRO A 71 4.30 7.52 12.72
CA PRO A 71 5.41 8.00 13.54
C PRO A 71 6.10 6.91 14.36
N ILE A 72 7.38 7.12 14.68
CA ILE A 72 8.12 6.32 15.67
C ILE A 72 7.37 6.39 17.02
N GLY A 73 7.05 5.22 17.59
CA GLY A 73 6.30 5.09 18.86
C GLY A 73 4.80 4.82 18.70
N ASP A 74 4.21 5.20 17.56
CA ASP A 74 2.85 4.80 17.18
C ASP A 74 2.86 3.46 16.42
N ALA A 75 4.00 2.75 16.39
CA ALA A 75 4.15 1.44 15.74
C ALA A 75 3.17 0.36 16.27
N GLN A 76 2.67 0.50 17.51
CA GLN A 76 1.57 -0.34 18.03
C GLN A 76 0.23 -0.12 17.31
N MET A 77 0.07 0.97 16.56
CA MET A 77 -1.14 1.29 15.78
C MET A 77 -1.13 0.70 14.36
N LEU A 78 -0.01 0.12 13.91
CA LEU A 78 0.00 -0.78 12.74
C LEU A 78 -0.55 -2.14 13.15
N LYS A 79 -1.82 -2.19 13.55
CA LYS A 79 -2.58 -3.43 13.39
C LYS A 79 -2.88 -3.57 11.91
N ASN A 80 -1.87 -4.00 11.16
CA ASN A 80 -2.13 -4.51 9.83
C ASN A 80 -3.13 -5.65 10.01
N ILE A 81 -4.25 -5.55 9.31
CA ILE A 81 -5.24 -6.60 9.21
C ILE A 81 -4.86 -7.41 7.98
N CYS A 82 -4.72 -8.72 8.18
CA CYS A 82 -4.59 -9.66 7.07
C CYS A 82 -5.97 -9.91 6.48
N TYR A 83 -6.21 -9.45 5.25
CA TYR A 83 -7.44 -9.69 4.51
C TYR A 83 -7.29 -10.94 3.65
N HIS A 84 -8.18 -11.91 3.84
CA HIS A 84 -8.31 -13.07 2.97
C HIS A 84 -9.21 -12.71 1.79
N ILE A 85 -8.64 -12.73 0.58
CA ILE A 85 -9.32 -12.38 -0.66
C ILE A 85 -9.50 -13.64 -1.49
N MET A 86 -10.75 -14.05 -1.67
CA MET A 86 -11.13 -15.19 -2.49
C MET A 86 -11.65 -14.69 -3.84
N VAL A 87 -10.98 -15.05 -4.93
CA VAL A 87 -11.34 -14.69 -6.29
C VAL A 87 -11.80 -15.95 -7.02
N LYS A 88 -12.99 -15.92 -7.62
CA LYS A 88 -13.50 -17.01 -8.46
C LYS A 88 -13.54 -16.58 -9.91
N THR A 89 -12.76 -17.24 -10.76
CA THR A 89 -12.85 -17.06 -12.21
C THR A 89 -14.05 -17.85 -12.75
N GLY A 90 -14.79 -17.23 -13.68
CA GLY A 90 -15.96 -17.85 -14.31
C GLY A 90 -15.62 -19.16 -15.03
N ASN A 91 -16.57 -20.10 -15.08
CA ASN A 91 -16.42 -21.36 -15.81
C ASN A 91 -17.03 -21.26 -17.22
N VAL A 92 -16.53 -20.32 -18.02
CA VAL A 92 -16.88 -20.19 -19.44
C VAL A 92 -15.61 -20.31 -20.29
N PRO A 93 -15.68 -20.89 -21.50
CA PRO A 93 -14.51 -21.07 -22.35
C PRO A 93 -13.75 -19.75 -22.57
N GLY A 94 -12.45 -19.75 -22.28
CA GLY A 94 -11.57 -18.59 -22.47
C GLY A 94 -11.59 -17.56 -21.33
N ALA A 95 -12.13 -17.89 -20.16
CA ALA A 95 -12.19 -16.98 -19.01
C ALA A 95 -10.88 -16.80 -18.23
N SER A 96 -9.82 -17.57 -18.53
CA SER A 96 -8.52 -17.45 -17.86
C SER A 96 -7.84 -16.10 -18.13
N SER A 97 -6.92 -15.67 -17.25
CA SER A 97 -6.14 -14.45 -17.45
C SER A 97 -4.70 -14.57 -16.99
N ASP A 98 -3.76 -14.32 -17.90
CA ASP A 98 -2.32 -14.20 -17.60
C ASP A 98 -1.90 -12.74 -17.28
N SER A 99 -2.87 -11.84 -17.12
CA SER A 99 -2.60 -10.43 -16.86
C SER A 99 -2.22 -10.18 -15.39
N LYS A 100 -1.52 -9.07 -15.14
CA LYS A 100 -1.29 -8.58 -13.77
C LYS A 100 -2.60 -8.04 -13.20
N VAL A 101 -3.15 -8.74 -12.21
CA VAL A 101 -4.39 -8.35 -11.51
C VAL A 101 -4.04 -7.58 -10.24
N PHE A 102 -4.82 -6.52 -9.96
CA PHE A 102 -4.64 -5.69 -8.77
C PHE A 102 -5.97 -5.51 -8.05
N ILE A 103 -5.90 -5.29 -6.74
CA ILE A 103 -7.04 -4.92 -5.91
C ILE A 103 -6.75 -3.64 -5.14
N LYS A 104 -7.77 -2.82 -4.92
CA LYS A 104 -7.76 -1.72 -3.95
C LYS A 104 -9.02 -1.87 -3.10
N LEU A 105 -8.86 -1.98 -1.79
CA LEU A 105 -9.98 -2.08 -0.86
C LEU A 105 -10.36 -0.67 -0.40
N TYR A 106 -11.66 -0.44 -0.26
CA TYR A 106 -12.24 0.82 0.19
C TYR A 106 -12.98 0.56 1.51
N GLY A 107 -12.81 1.43 2.51
CA GLY A 107 -13.42 1.23 3.82
C GLY A 107 -13.73 2.53 4.56
N GLU A 108 -14.49 2.42 5.64
CA GLU A 108 -14.95 3.57 6.44
C GLU A 108 -13.82 4.40 7.05
N LYS A 109 -12.65 3.79 7.32
CA LYS A 109 -11.48 4.47 7.90
C LYS A 109 -10.47 4.92 6.83
N GLY A 110 -10.74 4.63 5.56
CA GLY A 110 -9.86 4.93 4.43
C GLY A 110 -9.80 3.79 3.42
N ASP A 111 -8.97 3.95 2.40
CA ASP A 111 -8.78 2.95 1.35
C ASP A 111 -7.31 2.51 1.30
N THR A 112 -7.07 1.29 0.81
CA THR A 112 -5.71 0.77 0.63
C THR A 112 -5.00 1.40 -0.57
N SER A 113 -3.71 1.13 -0.72
CA SER A 113 -3.02 1.22 -2.01
C SER A 113 -3.53 0.13 -2.98
N LYS A 114 -3.13 0.21 -4.25
CA LYS A 114 -3.31 -0.92 -5.18
C LYS A 114 -2.33 -2.01 -4.78
N HIS A 115 -2.84 -3.19 -4.46
CA HIS A 115 -2.06 -4.38 -4.17
C HIS A 115 -2.10 -5.31 -5.37
N SER A 116 -0.94 -5.84 -5.78
CA SER A 116 -0.86 -6.85 -6.83
C SER A 116 -1.29 -8.21 -6.28
N LEU A 117 -2.17 -8.92 -6.98
CA LEU A 117 -2.54 -10.29 -6.66
C LEU A 117 -1.58 -11.25 -7.38
N ALA A 118 -0.29 -11.17 -7.03
CA ALA A 118 0.79 -11.91 -7.70
C ALA A 118 1.35 -13.08 -6.87
N THR A 119 1.18 -13.06 -5.55
CA THR A 119 1.66 -14.10 -4.65
C THR A 119 0.48 -14.59 -3.83
N SER A 120 0.01 -15.80 -4.11
CA SER A 120 -0.79 -16.55 -3.15
C SER A 120 0.14 -17.41 -2.32
N ASP A 121 -0.19 -17.65 -1.06
CA ASP A 121 0.48 -18.65 -0.21
C ASP A 121 0.35 -20.09 -0.75
N ASN A 122 -0.39 -20.29 -1.85
CA ASN A 122 -0.71 -21.59 -2.42
C ASN A 122 0.25 -22.01 -3.55
N ASP A 123 1.19 -21.14 -3.94
CA ASP A 123 2.31 -21.42 -4.85
C ASP A 123 1.90 -22.13 -6.15
N LEU A 124 0.84 -21.63 -6.80
CA LEU A 124 0.19 -22.32 -7.92
C LEU A 124 0.86 -22.05 -9.27
N GLY A 125 1.79 -21.08 -9.32
CA GLY A 125 2.52 -20.67 -10.53
C GLY A 125 1.66 -19.99 -11.62
N ASN A 126 0.35 -20.20 -11.63
CA ASN A 126 -0.61 -19.59 -12.54
C ASN A 126 -1.96 -19.38 -11.82
N TYR A 127 -2.53 -18.18 -11.91
CA TYR A 127 -3.73 -17.74 -11.18
C TYR A 127 -4.83 -17.32 -12.16
N PHE A 128 -6.06 -17.16 -11.66
CA PHE A 128 -7.20 -16.69 -12.44
C PHE A 128 -7.59 -17.64 -13.58
N GLU A 129 -7.41 -18.95 -13.38
CA GLU A 129 -7.77 -19.99 -14.35
C GLU A 129 -9.27 -20.26 -14.41
N GLN A 130 -9.78 -20.60 -15.60
CA GLN A 130 -11.20 -20.90 -15.82
C GLN A 130 -11.77 -21.86 -14.76
N GLY A 131 -12.84 -21.41 -14.09
CA GLY A 131 -13.55 -22.20 -13.08
C GLY A 131 -12.84 -22.32 -11.72
N ARG A 132 -11.66 -21.73 -11.55
CA ARG A 132 -10.85 -21.84 -10.34
C ARG A 132 -11.26 -20.80 -9.28
N VAL A 133 -10.98 -21.14 -8.02
CA VAL A 133 -10.96 -20.21 -6.90
C VAL A 133 -9.51 -20.04 -6.43
N ASP A 134 -9.02 -18.81 -6.44
CA ASP A 134 -7.71 -18.41 -5.94
C ASP A 134 -7.87 -17.63 -4.63
N VAL A 135 -6.95 -17.82 -3.68
CA VAL A 135 -6.97 -17.16 -2.37
C VAL A 135 -5.69 -16.36 -2.21
N PHE A 136 -5.83 -15.08 -1.89
CA PHE A 136 -4.72 -14.16 -1.64
C PHE A 136 -4.84 -13.60 -0.23
N MET A 137 -3.70 -13.29 0.37
CA MET A 137 -3.64 -12.59 1.66
C MET A 137 -2.98 -11.24 1.45
N ILE A 138 -3.60 -10.21 2.04
CA ILE A 138 -3.06 -8.85 1.99
C ILE A 138 -2.99 -8.31 3.41
N ASP A 139 -1.77 -8.06 3.87
CA ASP A 139 -1.50 -7.31 5.08
C ASP A 139 -1.53 -5.82 4.77
N THR A 140 -2.53 -5.14 5.30
CA THR A 140 -2.70 -3.69 5.11
C THR A 140 -3.36 -3.07 6.33
N MET A 141 -3.38 -1.75 6.41
CA MET A 141 -3.97 -1.04 7.54
C MET A 141 -5.44 -1.42 7.77
N ASP A 142 -5.92 -1.19 8.99
CA ASP A 142 -7.35 -1.26 9.30
C ASP A 142 -8.13 -0.16 8.54
N ILE A 143 -8.73 -0.54 7.41
CA ILE A 143 -9.64 0.33 6.64
C ILE A 143 -11.05 0.38 7.22
N GLY A 144 -11.32 -0.27 8.35
CA GLY A 144 -12.65 -0.41 8.93
C GLY A 144 -13.51 -1.37 8.11
N LYS A 145 -14.83 -1.17 8.15
CA LYS A 145 -15.76 -1.97 7.35
C LYS A 145 -15.53 -1.69 5.86
N VAL A 146 -15.36 -2.75 5.06
CA VAL A 146 -15.23 -2.64 3.61
C VAL A 146 -16.52 -2.05 3.04
N SER A 147 -16.39 -0.92 2.36
CA SER A 147 -17.50 -0.21 1.72
C SER A 147 -17.87 -0.92 0.42
N THR A 148 -19.12 -1.39 0.32
CA THR A 148 -19.67 -1.96 -0.92
C THR A 148 -20.32 -0.86 -1.75
N TYR A 149 -19.54 -0.01 -2.41
CA TYR A 149 -20.08 0.87 -3.46
C TYR A 149 -19.72 0.28 -4.82
N TRP A 150 -20.76 -0.21 -5.50
CA TRP A 150 -20.71 -0.64 -6.90
C TRP A 150 -20.56 0.62 -7.78
N CYS A 151 -19.54 0.64 -8.64
CA CYS A 151 -19.51 1.48 -9.83
C CYS A 151 -20.05 0.63 -10.99
#